data_AF-A0A8X6VSW2-F1
#
_entry.id   AF-A0A8X6VSW2-F1
#
_cell.length_a   1.000
_cell.length_b   1.000
_cell.length_c   1.000
_cell.angle_alpha   90.00
_cell.angle_beta   90.00
_cell.angle_gamma   90.00
#
_symmetry.space_group_name_H-M   'P 1'
#
loop_
_entity.id
_entity.type
_entity.pdbx_description
1 polymer ?
#
loop_
_entity_poly.entity_id
_entity_poly.type
_entity_poly.pdbx_seq_one_letter_code
_entity_poly.pdbx_strand_id
1 'polypeptide(L)'
;MAFLLKESPECVKSELNLFLAPPTQTVIEKGQWVQFHPITNVADGGPIEFLIPGSGDAYLDLSQTQLHVRAKIFKSDGKVITNENKVGPVNLFLHSLFSQVDVCLNERTVSSSNNTYPYRAIIETFIKSWVRQQNFSADI
;
A
#
# COMPACT_ATOMS: atom_id res chain seq x y z
N MET A 1 -14.31 31.00 -13.53
CA MET A 1 -14.92 31.20 -12.19
C MET A 1 -14.57 29.98 -11.36
N ALA A 2 -13.84 30.14 -10.24
CA ALA A 2 -13.53 29.01 -9.36
C ALA A 2 -14.74 28.71 -8.46
N PHE A 3 -15.09 27.43 -8.32
CA PHE A 3 -16.14 26.99 -7.39
C PHE A 3 -15.60 27.08 -5.97
N LEU A 4 -15.88 28.20 -5.29
CA LEU A 4 -15.54 28.40 -3.89
C LEU A 4 -16.66 27.84 -3.01
N LEU A 5 -16.32 26.99 -2.04
CA LEU A 5 -17.25 26.51 -1.03
C LEU A 5 -17.55 27.68 -0.08
N LYS A 6 -18.83 28.04 0.08
CA LYS A 6 -19.28 29.30 0.71
C LYS A 6 -18.82 29.49 2.17
N GLU A 7 -18.40 28.42 2.83
CA GLU A 7 -17.99 28.41 4.25
C GLU A 7 -16.55 27.93 4.45
N SER A 8 -15.79 27.63 3.39
CA SER A 8 -14.39 27.23 3.54
C SER A 8 -13.49 28.46 3.75
N PRO A 9 -12.61 28.46 4.76
CA PRO A 9 -11.63 29.53 4.93
C PRO A 9 -10.64 29.54 3.75
N GLU A 10 -10.06 30.70 3.49
CA GLU A 10 -8.99 30.84 2.49
C GLU A 10 -7.77 30.00 2.93
N CYS A 11 -7.36 29.07 2.07
CA CYS A 11 -6.24 28.19 2.31
C CYS A 11 -5.06 28.61 1.43
N VAL A 12 -3.94 28.94 2.06
CA VAL A 12 -2.63 29.04 1.39
C VAL A 12 -1.94 27.69 1.49
N LYS A 13 -1.26 27.29 0.40
CA LYS A 13 -0.41 26.10 0.39
C LYS A 13 0.58 26.15 1.56
N SER A 14 0.67 25.06 2.32
CA SER A 14 1.55 24.98 3.49
C SER A 14 3.00 25.26 3.16
N GLU A 15 3.46 24.90 1.95
CA GLU A 15 4.83 25.12 1.48
C GLU A 15 5.15 26.61 1.23
N LEU A 16 4.12 27.45 1.05
CA LEU A 16 4.27 28.90 0.84
C LEU A 16 4.08 29.69 2.15
N ASN A 17 3.69 29.03 3.23
CA ASN A 17 3.43 29.66 4.53
C ASN A 17 4.66 29.58 5.43
N LEU A 18 5.70 30.36 5.09
CA LEU A 18 7.02 30.29 5.72
C LEU A 18 7.11 30.94 7.11
N PHE A 19 6.14 31.77 7.48
CA PHE A 19 6.23 32.64 8.66
C PHE A 19 5.19 32.37 9.73
N LEU A 20 4.17 31.55 9.44
CA LEU A 20 3.16 31.17 10.42
C LEU A 20 3.49 29.80 11.00
N ALA A 21 3.31 29.67 12.31
CA ALA A 21 3.35 28.37 12.96
C ALA A 21 2.25 27.48 12.35
N PRO A 22 2.58 26.27 11.86
CA PRO A 22 1.59 25.39 11.27
C PRO A 22 0.57 24.96 12.33
N PRO A 23 -0.72 24.84 11.97
CA PRO A 23 -1.72 24.32 12.90
C PRO A 23 -1.38 22.89 13.31
N THR A 24 -1.57 22.58 14.59
CA THR A 24 -1.36 21.21 15.11
C THR A 24 -2.62 20.39 14.90
N GLN A 25 -2.49 19.22 14.26
CA GLN A 25 -3.59 18.26 14.16
C GLN A 25 -3.82 17.61 15.53
N THR A 26 -4.96 17.88 16.16
CA THR A 26 -5.33 17.32 17.47
C THR A 26 -6.36 16.19 17.39
N VAL A 27 -6.96 15.97 16.21
CA VAL A 27 -8.07 15.01 16.03
C VAL A 27 -7.58 13.55 16.07
N ILE A 28 -6.37 13.28 15.57
CA ILE A 28 -5.81 11.92 15.54
C ILE A 28 -4.95 11.74 16.79
N GLU A 29 -5.48 11.06 17.80
CA GLU A 29 -4.79 10.86 19.07
C GLU A 29 -3.82 9.67 19.06
N LYS A 30 -4.18 8.59 18.36
CA LYS A 30 -3.41 7.34 18.33
C LYS A 30 -3.63 6.56 17.04
N GLY A 31 -2.62 5.80 16.63
CA GLY A 31 -2.69 4.79 15.57
C GLY A 31 -2.44 3.40 16.15
N GLN A 32 -3.05 2.38 15.54
CA GLN A 32 -2.83 0.98 15.91
C GLN A 32 -2.81 0.09 14.68
N TRP A 33 -2.05 -1.00 14.76
CA TRP A 33 -2.03 -2.05 13.73
C TRP A 33 -3.10 -3.09 14.04
N VAL A 34 -3.95 -3.38 13.05
CA VAL A 34 -5.00 -4.41 13.17
C VAL A 34 -4.74 -5.46 12.09
N GLN A 35 -4.73 -6.73 12.49
CA GLN A 35 -4.52 -7.85 11.58
C GLN A 35 -5.85 -8.43 11.11
N PHE A 36 -6.01 -8.52 9.79
CA PHE A 36 -7.14 -9.18 9.15
C PHE A 36 -6.66 -10.48 8.46
N HIS A 37 -7.49 -11.52 8.55
CA HIS A 37 -7.25 -12.80 7.89
C HIS A 37 -8.09 -12.88 6.60
N PRO A 38 -7.63 -13.63 5.60
CA PRO A 38 -8.40 -13.81 4.37
C PRO A 38 -9.71 -14.54 4.65
N ILE A 39 -10.76 -14.16 3.91
CA ILE A 39 -12.06 -14.85 3.96
C ILE A 39 -12.08 -16.10 3.08
N THR A 40 -11.26 -16.12 2.03
CA THR A 40 -11.12 -17.26 1.12
C THR A 40 -10.01 -18.22 1.53
N ASN A 41 -10.16 -19.49 1.15
CA ASN A 41 -9.12 -20.49 1.35
C ASN A 41 -8.00 -20.30 0.32
N VAL A 42 -6.77 -20.16 0.80
CA VAL A 42 -5.57 -19.94 -0.03
C VAL A 42 -5.14 -21.20 -0.80
N ALA A 43 -5.61 -22.38 -0.41
CA ALA A 43 -5.18 -23.65 -1.02
C ALA A 43 -5.80 -23.96 -2.39
N ASP A 44 -6.92 -23.32 -2.74
CA ASP A 44 -7.74 -23.71 -3.91
C ASP A 44 -7.33 -23.00 -5.21
N GLY A 45 -6.23 -22.23 -5.20
CA GLY A 45 -5.76 -21.45 -6.36
C GLY A 45 -6.68 -20.29 -6.76
N GLY A 46 -7.75 -20.04 -5.98
CA GLY A 46 -8.65 -18.91 -6.14
C GLY A 46 -8.07 -17.58 -5.64
N PRO A 47 -8.82 -16.48 -5.83
CA PRO A 47 -8.41 -15.16 -5.34
C PRO A 47 -8.35 -15.15 -3.81
N ILE A 48 -7.34 -14.44 -3.27
CA ILE A 48 -7.23 -14.18 -1.84
C ILE A 48 -7.99 -12.89 -1.54
N GLU A 49 -9.08 -12.99 -0.80
CA GLU A 49 -9.96 -11.86 -0.50
C GLU A 49 -9.86 -11.47 0.97
N PHE A 50 -9.85 -10.16 1.21
CA PHE A 50 -9.87 -9.58 2.55
C PHE A 50 -11.05 -8.62 2.64
N LEU A 51 -11.91 -8.83 3.64
CA LEU A 51 -12.98 -7.90 3.98
C LEU A 51 -12.57 -7.11 5.21
N ILE A 52 -12.33 -5.80 5.03
CA ILE A 52 -11.99 -4.90 6.11
C ILE A 52 -13.20 -4.00 6.37
N PRO A 53 -14.01 -4.27 7.39
CA PRO A 53 -15.16 -3.43 7.71
C PRO A 53 -14.69 -2.07 8.23
N GLY A 54 -15.42 -1.02 7.88
CA GLY A 54 -15.22 0.30 8.47
C GLY A 54 -15.48 0.27 9.98
N SER A 55 -14.64 0.94 10.76
CA SER A 55 -14.89 1.18 12.18
C SER A 55 -15.57 2.55 12.34
N GLY A 56 -16.55 2.65 13.24
CA GLY A 56 -17.21 3.93 13.55
C GLY A 56 -16.29 4.93 14.28
N ASP A 57 -15.29 4.40 15.00
CA ASP A 57 -14.44 5.19 15.91
C ASP A 57 -13.01 5.39 15.38
N ALA A 58 -12.65 4.75 14.27
CA ALA A 58 -11.30 4.77 13.73
C ALA A 58 -11.29 4.90 12.21
N TYR A 59 -10.36 5.71 11.73
CA TYR A 59 -10.06 5.83 10.30
C TYR A 59 -9.04 4.78 9.85
N LEU A 60 -9.21 4.31 8.62
CA LEU A 60 -8.27 3.39 7.99
C LEU A 60 -7.25 4.16 7.15
N ASP A 61 -5.97 4.06 7.52
CA ASP A 61 -4.87 4.64 6.75
C ASP A 61 -4.40 3.64 5.67
N LEU A 62 -4.84 3.86 4.43
CA LEU A 62 -4.46 3.03 3.28
C LEU A 62 -2.96 3.09 2.96
N SER A 63 -2.27 4.17 3.34
CA SER A 63 -0.83 4.32 3.05
C SER A 63 0.03 3.40 3.92
N GLN A 64 -0.48 3.04 5.09
CA GLN A 64 0.13 2.12 6.04
C GLN A 64 -0.50 0.73 6.01
N THR A 65 -1.33 0.39 5.02
CA THR A 65 -1.84 -0.98 4.89
C THR A 65 -0.80 -1.90 4.23
N GLN A 66 -0.46 -3.02 4.88
CA GLN A 66 0.53 -3.97 4.38
C GLN A 66 -0.02 -5.39 4.33
N LEU A 67 0.35 -6.13 3.28
CA LEU A 67 0.04 -7.55 3.14
C LEU A 67 1.14 -8.37 3.82
N HIS A 68 0.75 -9.20 4.80
CA HIS A 68 1.67 -10.11 5.47
C HIS A 68 1.56 -11.52 4.89
N VAL A 69 2.64 -12.03 4.29
CA VAL A 69 2.69 -13.36 3.66
C VAL A 69 3.67 -14.26 4.38
N ARG A 70 3.21 -15.44 4.79
CA ARG A 70 4.05 -16.51 5.34
C ARG A 70 4.15 -17.65 4.32
N ALA A 71 5.33 -17.83 3.73
CA ALA A 71 5.59 -18.87 2.73
C ALA A 71 6.70 -19.83 3.17
N LYS A 72 6.62 -21.09 2.72
CA LYS A 72 7.68 -22.09 2.87
C LYS A 72 8.07 -22.60 1.48
N ILE A 73 9.35 -22.54 1.16
CA ILE A 73 9.87 -22.91 -0.15
C ILE A 73 10.38 -24.36 -0.11
N PHE A 74 9.95 -25.16 -1.08
CA PHE A 74 10.38 -26.55 -1.27
C PHE A 74 10.97 -26.73 -2.68
N LYS A 75 11.73 -27.80 -2.89
CA LYS A 75 12.12 -28.24 -4.24
C LYS A 75 10.90 -28.76 -5.00
N SER A 76 11.02 -28.89 -6.33
CA SER A 76 10.01 -29.56 -7.18
C SER A 76 9.59 -30.92 -6.62
N ASP A 77 10.54 -31.64 -6.03
CA ASP A 77 10.34 -32.99 -5.50
C ASP A 77 9.77 -33.00 -4.06
N GLY A 78 9.34 -31.84 -3.54
CA GLY A 78 8.81 -31.69 -2.17
C GLY A 78 9.85 -31.73 -1.05
N LYS A 79 11.13 -31.97 -1.38
CA LYS A 79 12.24 -31.99 -0.41
C LYS A 79 12.60 -30.58 0.07
N VAL A 80 13.13 -30.51 1.29
CA VAL A 80 13.62 -29.26 1.89
C VAL A 80 14.87 -28.76 1.15
N ILE A 81 14.99 -27.45 1.04
CA ILE A 81 16.16 -26.77 0.46
C ILE A 81 17.35 -26.93 1.42
N THR A 82 18.51 -27.32 0.90
CA THR A 82 19.77 -27.42 1.67
C THR A 82 20.67 -26.22 1.36
N ASN A 83 21.67 -25.96 2.20
CA ASN A 83 22.61 -24.83 2.03
C ASN A 83 23.39 -24.82 0.70
N GLU A 84 23.43 -25.96 0.01
CA GLU A 84 24.07 -26.10 -1.30
C GLU A 84 23.21 -25.50 -2.44
N ASN A 85 21.91 -25.33 -2.21
CA ASN A 85 21.01 -24.76 -3.20
C ASN A 85 21.07 -23.23 -3.14
N LYS A 86 21.64 -22.63 -4.20
CA LYS A 86 21.61 -21.18 -4.41
C LYS A 86 20.20 -20.73 -4.80
N VAL A 87 19.38 -20.41 -3.81
CA VAL A 87 18.03 -19.85 -3.99
C VAL A 87 17.94 -18.47 -3.35
N GLY A 88 17.15 -17.60 -3.96
CA GLY A 88 16.88 -16.26 -3.45
C GLY A 88 15.57 -15.72 -4.01
N PRO A 89 14.93 -14.76 -3.32
CA PRO A 89 13.75 -14.10 -3.85
C PRO A 89 14.09 -13.27 -5.09
N VAL A 90 13.14 -13.16 -6.00
CA VAL A 90 13.19 -12.17 -7.08
C VAL A 90 13.01 -10.76 -6.49
N ASN A 91 13.53 -9.74 -7.17
CA ASN A 91 13.25 -8.36 -6.81
C ASN A 91 11.74 -8.12 -6.78
N LEU A 92 11.25 -7.39 -5.77
CA LEU A 92 9.82 -7.18 -5.52
C LEU A 92 9.03 -8.50 -5.39
N PHE A 93 9.60 -9.49 -4.69
CA PHE A 93 9.03 -10.83 -4.50
C PHE A 93 7.51 -10.85 -4.29
N LEU A 94 6.98 -10.07 -3.35
CA LEU A 94 5.54 -10.04 -3.07
C LEU A 94 4.71 -9.55 -4.26
N HIS A 95 5.18 -8.56 -5.00
CA HIS A 95 4.49 -8.07 -6.20
C HIS A 95 4.56 -9.08 -7.35
N SER A 96 5.57 -9.94 -7.38
CA SER A 96 5.70 -11.03 -8.35
C SER A 96 4.80 -12.24 -8.04
N LEU A 97 4.22 -12.33 -6.83
CA LEU A 97 3.33 -13.44 -6.47
C LEU A 97 1.93 -13.30 -7.07
N PHE A 98 1.49 -12.09 -7.43
CA PHE A 98 0.12 -11.81 -7.83
C PHE A 98 0.05 -11.23 -9.25
N SER A 99 -0.79 -11.80 -10.11
CA SER A 99 -1.04 -11.27 -11.46
C SER A 99 -1.97 -10.06 -11.46
N GLN A 100 -2.89 -10.00 -10.49
CA GLN A 100 -3.88 -8.94 -10.33
C GLN A 100 -4.13 -8.68 -8.85
N VAL A 101 -4.25 -7.40 -8.50
CA VAL A 101 -4.64 -6.94 -7.16
C VAL A 101 -5.71 -5.90 -7.33
N ASP A 102 -6.90 -6.20 -6.82
CA ASP A 102 -8.03 -5.31 -6.87
C ASP A 102 -8.35 -4.72 -5.50
N VAL A 103 -8.69 -3.43 -5.50
CA VAL A 103 -9.06 -2.69 -4.30
C VAL A 103 -10.42 -2.06 -4.55
N CYS A 104 -11.37 -2.38 -3.68
CA CYS A 104 -12.72 -1.83 -3.70
C CYS A 104 -12.96 -0.99 -2.43
N LEU A 105 -13.48 0.22 -2.60
CA LEU A 105 -13.89 1.10 -1.52
C LEU A 105 -15.40 1.29 -1.60
N ASN A 106 -16.15 0.87 -0.56
CA ASN A 106 -17.62 0.91 -0.53
C ASN A 106 -18.24 0.34 -1.82
N GLU A 107 -17.89 -0.90 -2.18
CA GLU A 107 -18.34 -1.59 -3.41
C GLU A 107 -17.89 -0.97 -4.74
N ARG A 108 -17.11 0.12 -4.70
CA ARG A 108 -16.54 0.74 -5.91
C ARG A 108 -15.09 0.35 -6.09
N THR A 109 -14.79 -0.36 -7.16
CA THR A 109 -13.42 -0.66 -7.56
C THR A 109 -12.66 0.61 -7.89
N VAL A 110 -11.52 0.82 -7.22
CA VAL A 110 -10.60 1.94 -7.46
C VAL A 110 -9.32 1.50 -8.18
N SER A 111 -9.09 0.19 -8.29
CA SER A 111 -8.01 -0.41 -9.06
C SER A 111 -8.38 -0.58 -10.54
N SER A 112 -7.36 -0.74 -11.39
CA SER A 112 -7.53 -1.16 -12.78
C SER A 112 -7.34 -2.67 -12.86
N SER A 113 -8.40 -3.40 -13.21
CA SER A 113 -8.44 -4.86 -13.28
C SER A 113 -8.05 -5.35 -14.67
N ASN A 114 -6.75 -5.38 -14.98
CA ASN A 114 -6.24 -5.70 -16.32
C ASN A 114 -5.13 -6.76 -16.33
N ASN A 115 -4.93 -7.53 -15.25
CA ASN A 115 -3.85 -8.52 -15.11
C ASN A 115 -2.42 -8.00 -15.34
N THR A 116 -2.18 -6.69 -15.31
CA THR A 116 -0.84 -6.10 -15.50
C THR A 116 -0.22 -5.56 -14.21
N TYR A 117 -0.71 -6.03 -13.05
CA TYR A 117 -0.24 -5.56 -11.74
C TYR A 117 1.29 -5.64 -11.56
N PRO A 118 1.99 -6.71 -11.97
CA PRO A 118 3.44 -6.78 -11.82
C PRO A 118 4.18 -5.63 -12.52
N TYR A 119 3.73 -5.24 -13.72
CA TYR A 119 4.34 -4.13 -14.47
C TYR A 119 4.09 -2.80 -13.78
N ARG A 120 2.85 -2.57 -13.33
CA ARG A 120 2.50 -1.37 -12.57
C ARG A 120 3.34 -1.25 -11.30
N ALA A 121 3.48 -2.33 -10.54
CA ALA A 121 4.25 -2.33 -9.29
C ALA A 121 5.73 -1.99 -9.52
N ILE A 122 6.32 -2.53 -10.58
CA ILE A 122 7.71 -2.23 -10.97
C ILE A 122 7.86 -0.74 -11.32
N ILE A 123 6.99 -0.22 -12.20
CA ILE A 123 7.04 1.19 -12.63
C ILE A 123 6.83 2.14 -11.44
N GLU A 124 5.82 1.87 -10.60
CA GLU A 124 5.58 2.68 -9.39
C GLU A 124 6.78 2.66 -8.44
N THR A 125 7.42 1.50 -8.26
CA THR A 125 8.61 1.38 -7.41
C THR A 125 9.75 2.24 -7.95
N PHE A 126 10.00 2.20 -9.26
CA PHE A 126 11.03 3.03 -9.90
C PHE A 126 10.74 4.53 -9.79
N ILE A 127 9.49 4.95 -10.03
CA ILE A 127 9.10 6.35 -9.92
C ILE A 127 9.23 6.82 -8.47
N LYS A 128 8.75 6.03 -7.50
CA LYS A 128 8.82 6.36 -6.06
C LYS A 128 10.28 6.43 -5.57
N SER A 129 11.14 5.52 -6.00
CA SER A 129 12.56 5.54 -5.61
C SER A 129 13.28 6.76 -6.17
N TRP A 130 12.96 7.16 -7.41
CA TRP A 130 13.51 8.36 -8.02
C TRP A 130 13.04 9.64 -7.33
N VAL A 131 11.74 9.80 -7.03
CA VAL A 131 11.23 10.98 -6.31
C VAL A 131 11.85 11.10 -4.92
N ARG A 132 12.06 9.96 -4.23
CA ARG A 132 12.74 9.93 -2.93
C ARG A 132 14.17 10.48 -3.00
N GLN A 133 14.92 10.13 -4.05
CA GLN A 133 16.29 10.63 -4.23
C GLN A 133 16.34 12.15 -4.46
N GLN A 134 15.33 12.74 -5.11
CA GLN A 134 15.28 14.19 -5.29
C GLN A 134 14.96 14.95 -4.00
N ASN A 135 14.02 14.43 -3.20
CA ASN A 135 13.67 15.07 -1.94
C ASN A 135 14.81 14.99 -0.91
N PHE A 136 15.66 13.96 -0.97
CA PHE A 136 16.83 13.86 -0.10
C PHE A 136 17.93 14.89 -0.43
N SER A 137 17.99 15.39 -1.67
CA SER A 137 18.90 16.48 -2.06
C SER A 137 18.39 17.88 -1.70
N ALA A 138 17.16 18.01 -1.19
CA ALA A 138 16.57 19.29 -0.78
C ALA A 138 16.70 19.56 0.73
N ASP A 139 17.18 18.57 1.51
CA ASP A 139 17.38 18.66 2.97
C ASP A 139 18.86 18.87 3.36
N ILE A 140 19.69 19.43 2.47
CA ILE A 140 21.08 19.86 2.74
C ILE A 140 21.26 21.33 2.35
#